data_AF-A0A4R6F6A0-F1
#
_entry.id   AF-A0A4R6F6A0-F1
#
_cell.length_a   1.000
_cell.length_b   1.000
_cell.length_c   1.000
_cell.angle_alpha   90.00
_cell.angle_beta   90.00
_cell.angle_gamma   90.00
#
_symmetry.space_group_name_H-M   'P 1'
#
loop_
_entity.id
_entity.type
_entity.pdbx_description
1 polymer ?
#
loop_
_entity_poly.entity_id
_entity_poly.type
_entity_poly.pdbx_seq_one_letter_code
_entity_poly.pdbx_strand_id
1 'polypeptide(L)'
;METGYPGGTLSALVRHIRPVPLIVLLMALAAGAAGETRTIMIVSATEGGNCGAPRGNATRELARACDGRGTCPYVLARPASGRPAARCRTDLFVEWRCNDTEFHNATMSAGNAPGSKLLLSCVNETGAGK
;
A
#
# COMPACT_ATOMS: atom_id res chain seq x y z
N MET A 1 31.91 -78.32 -38.46
CA MET A 1 33.10 -77.46 -38.29
C MET A 1 32.65 -76.25 -37.50
N GLU A 2 33.19 -76.10 -36.27
CA GLU A 2 33.60 -74.83 -35.61
C GLU A 2 32.62 -73.62 -35.74
N THR A 3 32.08 -72.94 -34.72
CA THR A 3 32.53 -72.54 -33.36
C THR A 3 31.31 -71.85 -32.68
N GLY A 4 31.10 -71.92 -31.36
CA GLY A 4 31.49 -70.86 -30.41
C GLY A 4 30.40 -69.79 -30.13
N TYR A 5 29.69 -69.89 -28.98
CA TYR A 5 29.06 -68.76 -28.26
C TYR A 5 30.11 -68.13 -27.30
N PRO A 6 29.96 -66.93 -26.65
CA PRO A 6 28.77 -66.08 -26.47
C PRO A 6 28.98 -64.54 -26.52
N GLY A 7 27.90 -63.77 -26.35
CA GLY A 7 27.91 -62.51 -25.57
C GLY A 7 27.68 -61.21 -26.36
N GLY A 8 26.51 -60.60 -26.18
CA GLY A 8 26.21 -59.27 -26.72
C GLY A 8 24.82 -58.78 -26.33
N THR A 9 24.80 -57.87 -25.36
CA THR A 9 23.68 -57.32 -24.58
C THR A 9 22.43 -56.83 -25.35
N LEU A 10 21.29 -57.15 -24.74
CA LEU A 10 19.95 -56.56 -24.92
C LEU A 10 19.97 -55.02 -24.84
N SER A 11 19.29 -54.34 -25.75
CA SER A 11 18.56 -53.11 -25.43
C SER A 11 17.45 -52.88 -26.45
N ALA A 12 16.23 -53.14 -25.98
CA ALA A 12 15.00 -52.92 -26.69
C ALA A 12 14.80 -51.42 -26.95
N LEU A 13 14.61 -51.04 -28.21
CA LEU A 13 14.10 -49.73 -28.59
C LEU A 13 12.59 -49.69 -28.32
N VAL A 14 12.22 -49.58 -27.04
CA VAL A 14 10.85 -49.24 -26.64
C VAL A 14 10.74 -47.71 -26.63
N ARG A 15 10.18 -47.22 -27.73
CA ARG A 15 9.56 -45.91 -27.96
C ARG A 15 9.02 -45.28 -26.66
N HIS A 16 9.81 -44.42 -26.01
CA HIS A 16 9.39 -43.66 -24.84
C HIS A 16 8.65 -42.38 -25.26
N ILE A 17 7.32 -42.47 -25.28
CA ILE A 17 6.42 -41.35 -25.03
C ILE A 17 6.87 -40.75 -23.69
N ARG A 18 7.47 -39.55 -23.71
CA ARG A 18 8.01 -38.93 -22.50
C ARG A 18 6.87 -38.68 -21.51
N PRO A 19 6.89 -39.28 -20.29
CA PRO A 19 5.91 -38.96 -19.27
C PRO A 19 6.14 -37.50 -18.87
N VAL A 20 5.12 -36.65 -19.07
CA VAL A 20 5.12 -35.31 -18.50
C VAL A 20 5.19 -35.48 -16.98
N PRO A 21 6.23 -34.97 -16.29
CA PRO A 21 6.39 -35.22 -14.87
C PRO A 21 5.25 -34.57 -14.09
N LEU A 22 4.67 -35.32 -13.15
CA LEU A 22 3.57 -34.91 -12.26
C LEU A 22 3.86 -33.63 -11.45
N ILE A 23 5.12 -33.18 -11.44
CA ILE A 23 5.61 -31.98 -10.75
C ILE A 23 5.08 -30.68 -11.37
N VAL A 24 4.65 -30.69 -12.64
CA VAL A 24 4.16 -29.46 -13.32
C VAL A 24 2.78 -29.01 -12.81
N LEU A 25 2.06 -29.84 -12.03
CA LEU A 25 0.71 -29.50 -11.55
C LEU A 25 0.67 -28.74 -10.20
N LEU A 26 1.78 -28.65 -9.45
CA LEU A 26 1.79 -28.08 -8.08
C LEU A 26 2.24 -26.61 -7.96
N MET A 27 2.63 -25.95 -9.06
CA MET A 27 3.20 -24.59 -9.04
C MET A 27 2.24 -23.49 -9.57
N ALA A 28 0.93 -23.59 -9.31
CA ALA A 28 -0.06 -22.61 -9.80
C ALA A 28 -0.93 -21.96 -8.71
N LEU A 29 -0.47 -21.90 -7.46
CA LEU A 29 -1.18 -21.22 -6.36
C LEU A 29 -0.32 -20.11 -5.74
N ALA A 30 0.20 -19.22 -6.58
CA ALA A 30 0.58 -17.88 -6.15
C ALA A 30 -0.18 -16.89 -7.02
N ALA A 31 -1.51 -16.87 -6.85
CA ALA A 31 -2.31 -15.72 -7.24
C ALA A 31 -1.83 -14.57 -6.35
N GLY A 32 -0.83 -13.82 -6.84
CA GLY A 32 -0.45 -12.56 -6.24
C GLY A 32 -1.73 -11.76 -6.08
N ALA A 33 -2.04 -11.39 -4.84
CA ALA A 33 -3.05 -10.38 -4.58
C ALA A 33 -2.60 -9.14 -5.33
N ALA A 34 -3.11 -8.94 -6.54
CA ALA A 34 -3.11 -7.67 -7.20
C ALA A 34 -4.05 -6.82 -6.34
N GLY A 35 -3.50 -6.30 -5.24
CA GLY A 35 -4.09 -5.18 -4.55
C GLY A 35 -4.24 -4.12 -5.62
N GLU A 36 -5.49 -3.84 -5.96
CA GLU A 36 -5.82 -2.65 -6.73
C GLU A 36 -4.99 -1.51 -6.17
N THR A 37 -4.28 -0.77 -7.04
CA THR A 37 -3.43 0.33 -6.57
C THR A 37 -4.36 1.42 -6.06
N ARG A 38 -4.77 1.28 -4.79
CA ARG A 38 -5.65 2.20 -4.10
C ARG A 38 -4.83 3.43 -3.80
N THR A 39 -5.27 4.54 -4.36
CA THR A 39 -4.60 5.82 -4.24
C THR A 39 -5.44 6.74 -3.38
N ILE A 40 -4.76 7.58 -2.61
CA ILE A 40 -5.38 8.60 -1.80
C ILE A 40 -6.03 9.62 -2.73
N MET A 41 -7.27 9.96 -2.43
CA MET A 41 -7.99 11.09 -2.99
C MET A 41 -8.50 11.94 -1.84
N ILE A 42 -7.95 13.15 -1.67
CA ILE A 42 -8.39 14.07 -0.63
C ILE A 42 -9.80 14.58 -0.95
N VAL A 43 -10.69 14.49 0.04
CA VAL A 43 -12.08 14.99 -0.04
C VAL A 43 -12.16 16.37 0.59
N SER A 44 -11.62 16.50 1.80
CA SER A 44 -11.58 17.77 2.52
C SER A 44 -10.38 17.80 3.46
N ALA A 45 -9.77 18.97 3.63
CA ALA A 45 -8.79 19.17 4.69
C ALA A 45 -8.94 20.57 5.30
N THR A 46 -9.02 20.60 6.63
CA THR A 46 -9.16 21.82 7.42
C THR A 46 -8.06 21.90 8.46
N GLU A 47 -7.25 22.95 8.39
CA GLU A 47 -6.25 23.26 9.40
C GLU A 47 -6.73 24.42 10.27
N GLY A 48 -6.83 24.22 11.58
CA GLY A 48 -7.24 25.22 12.55
C GLY A 48 -8.75 25.40 12.66
N GLY A 49 -9.53 24.35 12.43
CA GLY A 49 -10.98 24.38 12.61
C GLY A 49 -11.35 24.78 14.04
N ASN A 50 -10.61 24.28 15.03
CA ASN A 50 -10.73 24.70 16.43
C ASN A 50 -10.40 26.18 16.69
N CYS A 51 -9.71 26.83 15.76
CA CYS A 51 -9.32 28.24 15.83
C CYS A 51 -10.21 29.14 14.96
N GLY A 52 -11.29 28.62 14.38
CA GLY A 52 -12.19 29.35 13.49
C GLY A 52 -11.70 29.47 12.06
N ALA A 53 -10.73 28.64 11.64
CA ALA A 53 -10.33 28.58 10.23
C ALA A 53 -11.49 28.08 9.35
N PRO A 54 -11.63 28.60 8.12
CA PRO A 54 -12.67 28.14 7.22
C PRO A 54 -12.42 26.67 6.82
N ARG A 55 -13.50 25.89 6.76
CA ARG A 55 -13.43 24.50 6.31
C ARG A 55 -12.84 24.42 4.90
N GLY A 56 -11.97 23.44 4.71
CA GLY A 56 -11.37 23.17 3.41
C GLY A 56 -10.17 24.06 3.05
N ASN A 57 -9.71 24.94 3.95
CA ASN A 57 -8.56 25.84 3.71
C ASN A 57 -7.27 25.11 3.30
N ALA A 58 -7.07 23.88 3.79
CA ALA A 58 -5.88 23.06 3.52
C ALA A 58 -6.08 22.05 2.38
N THR A 59 -7.31 21.89 1.86
CA THR A 59 -7.67 20.84 0.88
C THR A 59 -6.75 20.85 -0.34
N ARG A 60 -6.55 22.01 -0.96
CA ARG A 60 -5.75 22.12 -2.20
C ARG A 60 -4.26 21.82 -1.97
N GLU A 61 -3.74 22.15 -0.79
CA GLU A 61 -2.34 21.87 -0.46
C GLU A 61 -2.15 20.38 -0.21
N LEU A 62 -3.03 19.80 0.62
CA LEU A 62 -2.96 18.39 0.96
C LEU A 62 -3.21 17.48 -0.26
N ALA A 63 -4.18 17.83 -1.10
CA ALA A 63 -4.44 17.15 -2.38
C ALA A 63 -3.19 17.13 -3.26
N ARG A 64 -2.53 18.28 -3.43
CA ARG A 64 -1.27 18.35 -4.21
C ARG A 64 -0.14 17.51 -3.62
N ALA A 65 -0.09 17.35 -2.30
CA ALA A 65 0.94 16.56 -1.64
C ALA A 65 0.66 15.04 -1.72
N CYS A 66 -0.59 14.63 -1.55
CA CYS A 66 -0.96 13.24 -1.27
C CYS A 66 -1.79 12.54 -2.33
N ASP A 67 -2.48 13.25 -3.22
CA ASP A 67 -3.32 12.60 -4.25
C ASP A 67 -2.47 11.70 -5.15
N GLY A 68 -3.04 10.53 -5.49
CA GLY A 68 -2.37 9.54 -6.34
C GLY A 68 -1.32 8.67 -5.61
N ARG A 69 -1.08 8.89 -4.31
CA ARG A 69 -0.15 8.07 -3.51
C ARG A 69 -0.90 6.95 -2.77
N GLY A 70 -0.26 5.80 -2.54
CA GLY A 70 -0.80 4.75 -1.67
C GLY A 70 -0.63 5.05 -0.17
N THR A 71 0.41 5.82 0.18
CA THR A 71 0.70 6.25 1.55
C THR A 71 1.35 7.63 1.51
N CYS A 72 0.93 8.53 2.40
CA CYS A 72 1.40 9.91 2.46
C CYS A 72 1.60 10.36 3.92
N PRO A 73 2.85 10.55 4.39
CA PRO A 73 3.12 11.19 5.67
C PRO A 73 3.05 12.71 5.51
N TYR A 74 1.98 13.33 5.98
CA TYR A 74 1.82 14.79 5.98
C TYR A 74 2.27 15.38 7.32
N VAL A 75 3.06 16.45 7.28
CA VAL A 75 3.51 17.15 8.50
C VAL A 75 2.76 18.46 8.60
N LEU A 76 2.16 18.73 9.75
CA LEU A 76 1.62 20.06 10.04
C LEU A 76 2.75 21.08 9.99
N ALA A 77 2.66 22.02 9.05
CA ALA A 77 3.60 23.13 8.97
C ALA A 77 3.43 23.97 10.24
N ARG A 78 4.41 23.93 11.14
CA ARG A 78 4.40 24.82 12.31
C ARG A 78 4.47 26.26 11.79
N PRO A 79 3.70 27.22 12.36
CA PRO A 79 3.91 28.62 12.05
C PRO A 79 5.37 28.98 12.32
N ALA A 80 6.02 29.60 11.33
CA ALA A 80 7.41 30.02 11.42
C ALA A 80 7.63 30.79 12.73
N SER A 81 8.52 30.24 13.56
CA SER A 81 8.90 30.78 14.87
C SER A 81 9.32 32.25 14.70
N GLY A 82 8.46 33.16 15.13
CA GLY A 82 8.67 34.60 14.92
C GLY A 82 7.41 35.42 15.12
N ARG A 83 6.22 34.81 14.96
CA ARG A 83 4.98 35.37 15.50
C ARG A 83 4.80 34.87 16.94
N PRO A 84 4.30 35.71 17.88
CA PRO A 84 3.87 35.23 19.19
C PRO A 84 3.04 33.98 18.97
N ALA A 85 3.31 32.90 19.71
CA ALA A 85 2.62 31.63 19.56
C ALA A 85 1.15 31.92 19.24
N ALA A 86 0.68 31.49 18.06
CA ALA A 86 -0.70 31.70 17.70
C ALA A 86 -1.52 31.24 18.91
N ARG A 87 -2.21 32.19 19.54
CA ARG A 87 -2.93 32.03 20.81
C ARG A 87 -3.88 30.82 20.79
N CYS A 88 -4.22 30.36 19.60
CA CYS A 88 -4.83 29.08 19.34
C CYS A 88 -3.85 28.16 18.60
N ARG A 89 -3.57 26.99 19.20
CA ARG A 89 -2.88 25.89 18.50
C ARG A 89 -3.88 25.28 17.53
N THR A 90 -3.51 25.09 16.28
CA THR A 90 -4.39 24.59 15.23
C THR A 90 -4.46 23.07 15.23
N ASP A 91 -5.66 22.51 15.12
CA ASP A 91 -5.88 21.11 14.76
C ASP A 91 -5.74 20.91 13.24
N LEU A 92 -5.66 19.65 12.82
CA LEU A 92 -5.81 19.28 11.42
C LEU A 92 -6.85 18.19 11.32
N PHE A 93 -7.89 18.45 10.54
CA PHE A 93 -8.90 17.47 10.19
C PHE A 93 -8.80 17.17 8.70
N VAL A 94 -8.73 15.89 8.34
CA VAL A 94 -8.59 15.43 6.96
C VAL A 94 -9.58 14.32 6.69
N GLU A 95 -10.21 14.40 5.53
CA GLU A 95 -11.04 13.35 4.94
C GLU A 95 -10.44 12.95 3.60
N TRP A 96 -10.24 11.66 3.39
CA TRP A 96 -9.77 11.11 2.12
C TRP A 96 -10.51 9.82 1.80
N ARG A 97 -10.48 9.44 0.53
CA ARG A 97 -11.03 8.18 0.06
C ARG A 97 -9.99 7.42 -0.75
N CYS A 98 -10.08 6.11 -0.75
CA CYS A 98 -9.15 5.23 -1.47
C CYS A 98 -9.77 4.67 -2.75
N ASN A 99 -11.09 4.69 -2.82
CA ASN A 99 -11.94 4.38 -3.97
C ASN A 99 -13.31 5.08 -3.73
N ASP A 100 -14.32 4.83 -4.55
CA ASP A 100 -15.64 5.46 -4.40
C ASP A 100 -16.43 4.99 -3.17
N THR A 101 -16.07 3.86 -2.57
CA THR A 101 -16.78 3.23 -1.43
C THR A 101 -16.02 3.30 -0.11
N GLU A 102 -14.71 3.57 -0.14
CA GLU A 102 -13.82 3.55 1.01
C GLU A 102 -13.44 4.97 1.42
N PHE A 103 -14.07 5.44 2.50
CA PHE A 103 -13.81 6.75 3.11
C PHE A 103 -13.06 6.61 4.42
N HIS A 104 -12.10 7.50 4.61
CA HIS A 104 -11.27 7.61 5.79
C HIS A 104 -11.27 9.05 6.29
N ASN A 105 -11.14 9.20 7.60
CA ASN A 105 -10.90 10.49 8.21
C ASN A 105 -9.84 10.36 9.31
N ALA A 106 -9.13 11.45 9.56
CA ALA A 106 -8.22 11.53 10.66
C ALA A 106 -8.18 12.94 11.23
N THR A 107 -8.03 13.01 12.54
CA THR A 107 -7.87 14.26 13.26
C THR A 107 -6.53 14.25 13.98
N MET A 108 -5.72 15.27 13.73
CA MET A 108 -4.54 15.54 14.52
C MET A 108 -4.83 16.69 15.47
N SER A 109 -4.84 16.40 16.76
CA SER A 109 -5.04 17.40 17.81
C SER A 109 -3.91 18.42 17.84
N ALA A 110 -4.26 19.66 18.16
CA ALA A 110 -3.32 20.77 18.31
C ALA A 110 -2.27 20.60 19.44
N GLY A 111 -2.45 19.59 20.30
CA GLY A 111 -1.53 19.20 21.37
C GLY A 111 -0.42 18.23 20.94
N ASN A 112 -0.44 17.76 19.68
CA ASN A 112 0.59 16.86 19.17
C ASN A 112 1.98 17.49 19.22
N ALA A 113 2.99 16.63 19.42
CA ALA A 113 4.38 17.06 19.43
C ALA A 113 4.71 17.80 18.12
N PRO A 114 5.52 18.85 18.17
CA PRO A 114 5.99 19.51 16.96
C PRO A 114 6.68 18.55 16.00
N GLY A 115 6.28 18.57 14.73
CA GLY A 115 6.81 17.64 13.73
C GLY A 115 6.12 16.27 13.72
N SER A 116 5.05 16.07 14.52
CA SER A 116 4.15 14.93 14.36
C SER A 116 3.64 14.84 12.93
N LYS A 117 3.60 13.61 12.40
CA LYS A 117 3.20 13.33 11.02
C LYS A 117 1.86 12.61 11.03
N LEU A 118 0.95 13.06 10.18
CA LEU A 118 -0.31 12.39 9.91
C LEU A 118 -0.06 11.42 8.77
N LEU A 119 -0.23 10.12 9.02
CA LEU A 119 -0.06 9.11 7.98
C LEU A 119 -1.41 8.83 7.32
N LEU A 120 -1.56 9.24 6.07
CA LEU A 120 -2.67 8.80 5.22
C LEU A 120 -2.24 7.53 4.52
N SER A 121 -3.13 6.54 4.47
CA SER A 121 -2.85 5.26 3.81
C SER A 121 -4.11 4.73 3.12
N CYS A 122 -3.88 4.12 1.97
CA CYS A 122 -4.84 3.35 1.20
C CYS A 122 -4.34 1.93 0.90
N VAL A 123 -3.16 1.57 1.40
CA VAL A 123 -2.72 0.18 1.35
C VAL A 123 -3.53 -0.62 2.37
N ASN A 124 -4.17 -1.69 1.91
CA ASN A 124 -4.77 -2.65 2.83
C ASN A 124 -3.65 -3.18 3.73
N GLU A 125 -3.75 -2.93 5.02
CA GLU A 125 -3.04 -3.69 6.03
C GLU A 125 -3.60 -5.12 5.96
N THR A 126 -3.09 -5.98 5.07
CA THR A 126 -3.31 -7.43 5.16
C THR A 126 -2.51 -8.01 6.33
N GLY A 127 -2.60 -7.36 7.49
CA GLY A 127 -2.03 -7.76 8.76
C GLY A 127 -3.15 -8.32 9.64
N ALA A 128 -2.96 -9.54 10.14
CA ALA A 128 -3.88 -10.19 11.06
C ALA A 128 -4.01 -9.39 12.37
N GLY A 129 -4.89 -8.39 12.41
CA GLY A 129 -5.33 -7.73 13.63
C GLY A 129 -6.54 -8.47 14.20
N LYS A 130 -6.28 -9.46 15.05
CA LYS A 130 -7.26 -10.02 16.00
C LYS A 130 -6.96 -9.46 17.39
#